data_AF-A0A6V8PVJ1-F1
#
_entry.id   AF-A0A6V8PVJ1-F1
#
_cell.length_a   1.000
_cell.length_b   1.000
_cell.length_c   1.000
_cell.angle_alpha   90.00
_cell.angle_beta   90.00
_cell.angle_gamma   90.00
#
_symmetry.space_group_name_H-M   'P 1'
#
loop_
_entity.id
_entity.type
_entity.pdbx_description
1 polymer ?
#
loop_
_entity_poly.entity_id
_entity_poly.type
_entity_poly.pdbx_seq_one_letter_code
_entity_poly.pdbx_strand_id
1 'polypeptide(L)'
;MFRLPRNTSSFLFFGIIDNGRVGEPEVTVDGVMLVAALVDMMAHKLKVILQRIEAKDYRDIAAMLEYGIRLDEGMAGACALFGKTFQPSESLKALVYFEGGDLDTLSSDERMVLVSA
;
A
#
# COMPACT_ATOMS: atom_id res chain seq x y z
N MET A 1 11.51 5.70 38.06
CA MET A 1 11.25 4.24 37.96
C MET A 1 10.87 3.95 36.52
N PHE A 2 11.39 2.83 36.00
CA PHE A 2 11.58 2.41 34.62
C PHE A 2 10.45 2.70 33.60
N ARG A 3 10.87 3.22 32.44
CA ARG A 3 10.14 3.30 31.16
C ARG A 3 10.54 2.09 30.32
N LEU A 4 9.57 1.28 29.89
CA LEU A 4 9.73 0.11 29.00
C LEU A 4 8.51 0.05 28.04
N PRO A 5 8.63 -0.60 26.87
CA PRO A 5 8.88 0.06 25.59
C PRO A 5 7.59 0.26 24.77
N ARG A 6 7.62 1.27 23.88
CA ARG A 6 6.67 1.40 22.78
C ARG A 6 7.05 0.40 21.71
N ASN A 7 6.26 -0.65 21.54
CA ASN A 7 6.31 -1.49 20.34
C ASN A 7 4.87 -1.71 19.88
N THR A 8 4.35 -0.74 19.12
CA THR A 8 3.06 -0.85 18.44
C THR A 8 3.32 -1.54 17.10
N SER A 9 3.16 -2.85 17.09
CA SER A 9 3.25 -3.66 15.88
C SER A 9 1.99 -3.48 15.03
N SER A 10 2.16 -3.01 13.80
CA SER A 10 1.11 -2.92 12.77
C SER A 10 0.64 -4.31 12.35
N PHE A 11 -0.67 -4.54 12.26
CA PHE A 11 -1.22 -5.83 11.83
C PHE A 11 -1.83 -5.70 10.42
N LEU A 12 -1.25 -6.43 9.47
CA LEU A 12 -1.77 -6.63 8.11
C LEU A 12 -2.78 -7.77 8.07
N PHE A 13 -3.90 -7.56 7.37
CA PHE A 13 -4.86 -8.61 7.04
C PHE A 13 -4.69 -9.03 5.58
N PHE A 14 -3.82 -10.01 5.33
CA PHE A 14 -3.89 -10.90 4.18
C PHE A 14 -4.08 -12.32 4.71
N GLY A 15 -4.97 -13.08 4.08
CA GLY A 15 -5.49 -14.36 4.56
C GLY A 15 -4.41 -15.38 4.98
N ILE A 16 -4.71 -16.04 6.10
CA ILE A 16 -4.19 -17.33 6.59
C ILE A 16 -2.66 -17.51 6.50
N ILE A 17 -1.98 -17.02 7.53
CA ILE A 17 -0.85 -17.73 8.13
C ILE A 17 -1.17 -17.86 9.62
N ASP A 18 -1.19 -19.09 10.11
CA ASP A 18 -1.38 -19.42 11.52
C ASP A 18 -0.15 -18.95 12.31
N ASN A 19 -0.32 -17.96 13.19
CA ASN A 19 0.50 -17.78 14.38
C ASN A 19 -0.12 -16.74 15.33
N GLY A 20 -0.65 -17.23 16.46
CA GLY A 20 -0.72 -16.53 17.75
C GLY A 20 -1.57 -15.25 17.84
N ARG A 21 -2.86 -15.41 18.22
CA ARG A 21 -3.79 -14.31 18.53
C ARG A 21 -3.99 -14.11 20.03
N VAL A 22 -4.08 -12.86 20.48
CA VAL A 22 -4.79 -12.44 21.70
C VAL A 22 -5.50 -11.10 21.44
N GLY A 23 -6.83 -11.11 21.36
CA GLY A 23 -7.69 -9.91 21.47
C GLY A 23 -8.29 -9.39 20.15
N GLU A 24 -9.58 -9.02 20.19
CA GLU A 24 -10.35 -8.50 19.05
C GLU A 24 -9.96 -7.04 18.70
N PRO A 25 -9.72 -6.70 17.41
CA PRO A 25 -9.53 -5.32 16.99
C PRO A 25 -10.89 -4.65 16.68
N GLU A 26 -11.18 -3.56 17.38
CA GLU A 26 -12.41 -2.77 17.22
C GLU A 26 -12.13 -1.51 16.39
N VAL A 27 -13.01 -1.24 15.42
CA VAL A 27 -12.93 -0.16 14.44
C VAL A 27 -13.32 1.18 15.07
N THR A 28 -12.56 2.24 14.82
CA THR A 28 -12.94 3.60 15.26
C THR A 28 -13.90 4.25 14.27
N VAL A 29 -14.95 4.89 14.80
CA VAL A 29 -16.01 5.59 14.04
C VAL A 29 -15.49 6.87 13.33
N ASP A 30 -14.26 7.29 13.63
CA ASP A 30 -13.65 8.56 13.22
C ASP A 30 -12.86 8.50 11.91
N GLY A 31 -12.80 7.34 11.24
CA GLY A 31 -12.16 7.17 9.94
C GLY A 31 -10.62 7.20 9.96
N VAL A 32 -9.99 7.61 11.07
CA VAL A 32 -8.53 7.73 11.17
C VAL A 32 -7.85 6.37 11.05
N MET A 33 -8.38 5.35 11.73
CA MET A 33 -7.82 3.99 11.69
C MET A 33 -8.06 3.31 10.34
N LEU A 34 -9.20 3.58 9.68
CA LEU A 34 -9.53 3.02 8.37
C LEU A 34 -8.70 3.68 7.25
N VAL A 35 -8.46 4.99 7.33
CA VAL A 35 -7.53 5.71 6.45
C VAL A 35 -6.10 5.21 6.65
N ALA A 36 -5.64 5.05 7.90
CA ALA A 36 -4.31 4.49 8.17
C ALA A 36 -4.15 3.08 7.57
N ALA A 37 -5.17 2.23 7.68
CA ALA A 37 -5.14 0.90 7.08
C ALA A 37 -5.09 0.91 5.53
N LEU A 38 -5.78 1.87 4.88
CA LEU A 38 -5.72 2.04 3.43
C LEU A 38 -4.35 2.55 2.97
N VAL A 39 -3.75 3.49 3.71
CA VAL A 39 -2.38 3.97 3.45
C VAL A 39 -1.37 2.84 3.60
N ASP A 40 -1.51 2.00 4.62
CA ASP A 40 -0.67 0.80 4.79
C ASP A 40 -0.85 -0.18 3.62
N MET A 41 -2.08 -0.37 3.14
CA MET A 41 -2.35 -1.23 1.98
C MET A 41 -1.73 -0.66 0.70
N MET A 42 -1.85 0.65 0.48
CA MET A 42 -1.24 1.35 -0.65
C MET A 42 0.28 1.24 -0.61
N ALA A 43 0.88 1.40 0.57
CA ALA A 43 2.31 1.23 0.77
C ALA A 43 2.79 -0.18 0.39
N HIS A 44 2.03 -1.21 0.75
CA HIS A 44 2.34 -2.59 0.35
C HIS A 44 2.25 -2.78 -1.16
N LYS A 45 1.21 -2.24 -1.81
CA LYS A 45 1.06 -2.32 -3.27
C LYS A 45 2.21 -1.63 -4.00
N LEU A 46 2.57 -0.43 -3.56
CA LEU A 46 3.73 0.32 -4.09
C LEU A 46 5.05 -0.44 -3.94
N LYS A 47 5.20 -1.24 -2.88
CA LYS A 47 6.35 -2.13 -2.72
C LYS A 47 6.28 -3.37 -3.62
N VAL A 48 5.10 -3.95 -3.78
CA VAL A 48 4.89 -5.18 -4.57
C VAL A 48 5.14 -4.94 -6.06
N ILE A 49 4.74 -3.79 -6.61
CA ILE A 49 5.01 -3.47 -8.03
C ILE A 49 6.51 -3.42 -8.37
N LEU A 50 7.39 -3.26 -7.38
CA LEU A 50 8.84 -3.35 -7.56
C LEU A 50 9.37 -4.78 -7.59
N GLN A 51 8.58 -5.74 -7.11
CA GLN A 51 8.97 -7.14 -7.00
C GLN A 51 8.38 -7.98 -8.11
N ARG A 52 7.22 -7.58 -8.63
CA ARG A 52 6.52 -8.24 -9.73
C ARG A 52 5.64 -7.24 -10.46
N ILE A 53 5.38 -7.53 -11.72
CA ILE A 53 4.50 -6.75 -12.57
C ILE A 53 3.21 -7.56 -12.77
N GLU A 54 2.15 -7.17 -12.05
CA GLU A 54 0.83 -7.78 -12.14
C GLU A 54 -0.26 -6.69 -12.16
N ALA A 55 -1.16 -6.73 -13.14
CA ALA A 55 -2.18 -5.70 -13.38
C ALA A 55 -3.13 -5.50 -12.20
N LYS A 56 -3.39 -6.55 -11.41
CA LYS A 56 -4.21 -6.42 -10.19
C LYS A 56 -3.60 -5.45 -9.19
N ASP A 57 -2.27 -5.42 -9.06
CA ASP A 57 -1.60 -4.54 -8.10
C ASP A 57 -1.69 -3.07 -8.55
N TYR A 58 -1.64 -2.81 -9.85
CA TYR A 58 -1.84 -1.49 -10.45
C TYR A 58 -3.30 -1.02 -10.36
N ARG A 59 -4.25 -1.91 -10.65
CA ARG A 59 -5.70 -1.65 -10.54
C ARG A 59 -6.10 -1.29 -9.13
N ASP A 60 -5.58 -2.01 -8.13
CA ASP A 60 -5.84 -1.69 -6.72
C ASP A 60 -5.29 -0.31 -6.35
N ILE A 61 -4.11 0.07 -6.86
CA ILE A 61 -3.55 1.41 -6.65
C ILE A 61 -4.42 2.48 -7.31
N ALA A 62 -4.85 2.28 -8.57
CA ALA A 62 -5.74 3.19 -9.27
C ALA A 62 -7.06 3.40 -8.50
N ALA A 63 -7.68 2.32 -8.03
CA ALA A 63 -8.90 2.39 -7.23
C ALA A 63 -8.71 3.16 -5.91
N MET A 64 -7.57 2.99 -5.23
CA MET A 64 -7.25 3.76 -4.02
C MET A 64 -7.04 5.26 -4.30
N LEU A 65 -6.41 5.59 -5.42
CA LEU A 65 -6.24 6.98 -5.88
C LEU A 65 -7.59 7.62 -6.20
N GLU A 66 -8.47 6.91 -6.91
CA GLU A 66 -9.84 7.38 -7.19
C GLU A 66 -10.68 7.55 -5.93
N TYR A 67 -10.48 6.69 -4.93
CA TYR A 67 -11.09 6.83 -3.60
C TYR A 67 -10.57 8.05 -2.82
N GLY A 68 -9.48 8.68 -3.28
CA GLY A 68 -8.91 9.89 -2.70
C GLY A 68 -7.74 9.66 -1.76
N ILE A 69 -7.17 8.44 -1.71
CA ILE A 69 -5.90 8.21 -1.00
C ILE A 69 -4.79 8.90 -1.79
N ARG A 70 -3.99 9.72 -1.10
CA ARG A 70 -2.94 10.49 -1.76
C ARG A 70 -1.71 9.63 -2.00
N LEU A 71 -1.15 9.73 -3.21
CA LEU A 71 0.05 8.97 -3.57
C LEU A 71 1.23 9.25 -2.65
N ASP A 72 1.45 10.51 -2.27
CA ASP A 72 2.55 10.88 -1.39
C ASP A 72 2.40 10.31 0.04
N GLU A 73 1.17 10.15 0.54
CA GLU A 73 0.90 9.46 1.81
C GLU A 73 1.23 7.97 1.72
N GLY A 74 0.81 7.29 0.64
CA GLY A 74 1.17 5.90 0.37
C GLY A 74 2.69 5.70 0.23
N MET A 75 3.38 6.62 -0.44
CA MET A 75 4.83 6.59 -0.62
C MET A 75 5.57 6.83 0.71
N ALA A 76 5.10 7.78 1.54
CA ALA A 76 5.63 8.02 2.87
C ALA A 76 5.42 6.79 3.78
N GLY A 77 4.25 6.15 3.71
CA GLY A 77 3.95 4.90 4.38
C GLY A 77 4.89 3.78 3.96
N ALA A 78 5.14 3.62 2.65
CA ALA A 78 6.08 2.62 2.14
C ALA A 78 7.52 2.87 2.60
N CYS A 79 7.96 4.14 2.63
CA CYS A 79 9.25 4.52 3.21
C CYS A 79 9.34 4.14 4.69
N ALA A 80 8.29 4.37 5.46
CA ALA A 80 8.25 4.05 6.89
C ALA A 80 8.25 2.54 7.16
N LEU A 81 7.49 1.76 6.38
CA LEU A 81 7.34 0.31 6.56
C LEU A 81 8.56 -0.49 6.09
N PHE A 82 9.15 -0.12 4.97
CA PHE A 82 10.18 -0.91 4.29
C PHE A 82 11.58 -0.30 4.33
N GLY A 83 11.69 0.95 4.79
CA GLY A 83 12.96 1.67 4.95
C GLY A 83 13.82 1.62 3.68
N LYS A 84 15.09 1.25 3.85
CA LYS A 84 16.09 1.20 2.76
C LYS A 84 15.78 0.20 1.66
N THR A 85 14.85 -0.74 1.89
CA THR A 85 14.49 -1.74 0.87
C THR A 85 13.47 -1.18 -0.13
N PHE A 86 12.84 -0.05 0.16
CA PHE A 86 11.93 0.64 -0.74
C PHE A 86 12.65 1.80 -1.44
N GLN A 87 12.46 1.91 -2.76
CA GLN A 87 13.06 2.94 -3.60
C GLN A 87 11.95 3.79 -4.20
N PRO A 88 11.64 4.97 -3.63
CA PRO A 88 10.54 5.81 -4.09
C PRO A 88 10.60 6.17 -5.57
N SER A 89 11.79 6.51 -6.08
CA SER A 89 11.98 6.86 -7.49
C SER A 89 11.64 5.71 -8.42
N GLU A 90 12.02 4.48 -8.06
CA GLU A 90 11.73 3.31 -8.88
C GLU A 90 10.26 2.93 -8.80
N SER A 91 9.61 3.13 -7.65
CA SER A 91 8.17 2.86 -7.50
C SER A 91 7.34 3.82 -8.35
N LEU A 92 7.70 5.11 -8.37
CA LEU A 92 7.06 6.10 -9.24
C LEU A 92 7.26 5.79 -10.72
N LYS A 93 8.47 5.41 -11.13
CA LYS A 93 8.72 5.00 -12.52
C LYS A 93 7.90 3.77 -12.89
N ALA A 94 7.87 2.76 -12.02
CA ALA A 94 7.10 1.53 -12.24
C ALA A 94 5.60 1.83 -12.39
N LEU A 95 5.07 2.79 -11.62
CA LEU A 95 3.66 3.16 -11.63
C LEU A 95 3.16 3.67 -13.00
N VAL A 96 4.04 4.33 -13.74
CA VAL A 96 3.74 4.92 -15.06
C VAL A 96 4.37 4.15 -16.24
N TYR A 97 5.02 3.03 -15.97
CA TYR A 97 5.64 2.18 -16.98
C TYR A 97 4.79 0.91 -17.18
N PHE A 98 4.01 0.89 -18.24
CA PHE A 98 2.99 -0.13 -18.49
C PHE A 98 3.46 -1.28 -19.39
N GLU A 99 4.73 -1.65 -19.31
CA GLU A 99 5.29 -2.79 -20.04
C GLU A 99 5.65 -3.92 -19.07
N GLY A 100 5.29 -5.15 -19.43
CA GLY A 100 5.54 -6.35 -18.64
C GLY A 100 4.28 -6.94 -18.01
N GLY A 101 4.41 -8.19 -17.56
CA GLY A 101 3.31 -8.95 -16.94
C GLY A 101 2.07 -9.01 -17.84
N ASP A 102 0.92 -8.75 -17.23
CA ASP A 102 -0.42 -8.65 -17.82
C ASP A 102 -0.93 -7.19 -17.83
N LEU A 103 -0.03 -6.19 -17.84
CA LEU A 103 -0.43 -4.77 -17.80
C LEU A 103 -1.19 -4.31 -19.04
N ASP A 104 -1.11 -5.04 -20.15
CA ASP A 104 -1.96 -4.83 -21.34
C ASP A 104 -3.46 -4.97 -21.03
N THR A 105 -3.82 -5.67 -19.95
CA THR A 105 -5.20 -5.78 -19.46
C THR A 105 -5.71 -4.55 -18.70
N LEU A 106 -4.85 -3.56 -18.41
CA LEU A 106 -5.28 -2.30 -17.79
C LEU A 106 -6.04 -1.44 -18.79
N SER A 107 -7.21 -0.96 -18.36
CA SER A 107 -8.02 -0.01 -19.09
C SER A 107 -7.32 1.34 -19.27
N SER A 108 -7.77 2.12 -20.25
CA SER A 108 -7.27 3.47 -20.48
C SER A 108 -7.51 4.40 -19.29
N ASP A 109 -8.62 4.22 -18.57
CA ASP A 109 -8.99 5.04 -17.40
C ASP A 109 -8.04 4.75 -16.22
N GLU A 110 -7.80 3.47 -15.90
CA GLU A 110 -6.83 3.07 -14.86
C GLU A 110 -5.43 3.65 -15.14
N ARG A 111 -4.97 3.57 -16.40
CA ARG A 111 -3.68 4.14 -16.80
C ARG A 111 -3.64 5.65 -16.63
N MET A 112 -4.73 6.34 -16.97
CA MET A 112 -4.82 7.80 -16.84
C MET A 112 -4.78 8.23 -15.38
N VAL A 113 -5.52 7.54 -14.49
CA VAL A 113 -5.47 7.78 -13.04
C VAL A 113 -4.03 7.68 -12.54
N LEU A 114 -3.33 6.60 -12.87
CA LEU A 114 -1.95 6.35 -12.42
C LEU A 114 -0.95 7.39 -12.92
N VAL A 115 -1.13 7.91 -14.14
CA VAL A 115 -0.27 8.96 -14.72
C VAL A 115 -0.57 10.34 -14.14
N SER A 116 -1.82 10.60 -13.74
CA SER A 116 -2.26 11.90 -13.21
C SER A 116 -2.08 12.07 -11.69
N ALA A 117 -1.68 10.99 -11.01
CA ALA A 117 -1.57 10.89 -9.56
C ALA A 117 -0.50 11.79 -8.92
#